data_AF-A0A922HSW6-F1
#
_entry.id   AF-A0A922HSW6-F1
#
_cell.length_a   1.000
_cell.length_b   1.000
_cell.length_c   1.000
_cell.angle_alpha   90.00
_cell.angle_beta   90.00
_cell.angle_gamma   90.00
#
_symmetry.space_group_name_H-M   'P 1'
#
loop_
_entity.id
_entity.type
_entity.pdbx_description
1 polymer ?
#
loop_
_entity_poly.entity_id
_entity_poly.type
_entity_poly.pdbx_seq_one_letter_code
_entity_poly.pdbx_strand_id
1 'polypeptide(L)'
;MLLRIDSFFYYQFKEIIECRHHRWYKIKHGGEILSLSIWVLRMLSGVISYKISNGHNDDDDVDQNQYWRMDPFCYYRYVSNPRFFFHALMFILMITLLGIVGKITFFFCSTDSPTFSSPYEYLIINLEQYRQCRRPQHEIATIKRQIFKKNWNKLGENRFIPNIVRKMLTLLLTKYRMIIDKVTIELDPYKWSKLKRVDVKQTIMPDDRLKVIKFLSFVDPIICFVHICLIPPALFIIIDYNVKIITAVDEHHYNIMYRLLFAIDSIILVHNIIVVIQCALFFVILSSGCTLLNYSLILRINRLLQNLAQYCRSMKNNHMKRKYRLLPLPQRQQLARIYREHGEICNDYMNSYRELWSKALLFYLVLSVPFDAIGLSAYWLENLIWIDLATVNLILSIHALITFFSLLDLAKQTKAMHQTGDYFPIILYSIDLLPFNDYSSLSLKLKMDDLYDRLKYGKKYGPRISLLGSITHQFILDLFATYIGTFFFVLPRI
;
A
#
# COMPACT_ATOMS: atom_id res chain seq x y z
N MET A 1 9.72 -8.47 -17.54
CA MET A 1 8.92 -8.10 -16.35
C MET A 1 7.86 -9.16 -16.02
N LEU A 2 7.08 -9.64 -17.00
CA LEU A 2 6.05 -10.68 -16.82
C LEU A 2 6.58 -12.08 -16.40
N LEU A 3 7.86 -12.40 -16.64
CA LEU A 3 8.43 -13.71 -16.31
C LEU A 3 8.68 -13.93 -14.81
N ARG A 4 8.50 -12.92 -13.94
CA ARG A 4 8.78 -12.99 -12.49
C ARG A 4 7.65 -12.38 -11.64
N ILE A 5 6.40 -12.59 -12.06
CA ILE A 5 5.20 -12.06 -11.38
C ILE A 5 5.06 -12.64 -9.97
N ASP A 6 5.48 -13.89 -9.77
CA ASP A 6 5.42 -14.63 -8.51
C ASP A 6 6.19 -13.98 -7.35
N SER A 7 7.08 -13.03 -7.66
CA SER A 7 7.83 -12.24 -6.69
C SER A 7 8.02 -10.80 -7.19
N PHE A 8 6.96 -10.26 -7.79
CA PHE A 8 6.93 -8.92 -8.38
C PHE A 8 7.46 -7.84 -7.44
N PHE A 9 6.94 -7.78 -6.20
CA PHE A 9 7.33 -6.75 -5.23
C PHE A 9 8.82 -6.83 -4.91
N TYR A 10 9.32 -8.04 -4.67
CA TYR A 10 10.73 -8.28 -4.37
C TYR A 10 11.64 -7.77 -5.50
N TYR A 11 11.32 -8.11 -6.76
CA TYR A 11 12.15 -7.67 -7.88
C TYR A 11 12.04 -6.19 -8.18
N GLN A 12 10.84 -5.60 -8.09
CA GLN A 12 10.66 -4.16 -8.28
C GLN A 12 11.42 -3.36 -7.24
N PHE A 13 11.32 -3.74 -5.96
CA PHE A 13 12.00 -2.99 -4.93
C PHE A 13 13.52 -3.12 -5.02
N LYS A 14 14.01 -4.33 -5.34
CA LYS A 14 15.43 -4.60 -5.59
C LYS A 14 15.96 -3.83 -6.81
N GLU A 15 15.19 -3.78 -7.89
CA GLU A 15 15.51 -3.00 -9.09
C GLU A 15 15.63 -1.49 -8.76
N ILE A 16 14.73 -0.94 -7.94
CA ILE A 16 14.75 0.47 -7.54
C ILE A 16 16.02 0.83 -6.75
N ILE A 17 16.50 -0.06 -5.88
CA ILE A 17 17.64 0.24 -5.00
C ILE A 17 18.96 -0.16 -5.65
N GLU A 18 19.09 -1.38 -6.14
CA GLU A 18 20.38 -1.90 -6.63
C GLU A 18 20.69 -1.45 -8.05
N CYS A 19 19.69 -1.29 -8.92
CA CYS A 19 19.91 -0.96 -10.32
C CYS A 19 19.81 0.55 -10.61
N ARG A 20 19.63 1.40 -9.59
CA ARG A 20 19.40 2.84 -9.75
C ARG A 20 20.45 3.55 -10.60
N HIS A 21 21.72 3.22 -10.38
CA HIS A 21 22.84 3.85 -11.08
C HIS A 21 23.05 3.31 -12.49
N HIS A 22 22.37 2.22 -12.85
CA HIS A 22 22.48 1.59 -14.15
C HIS A 22 21.76 2.42 -15.21
N ARG A 23 22.43 2.69 -16.35
CA ARG A 23 21.88 3.51 -17.44
C ARG A 23 20.54 2.96 -17.96
N TRP A 24 20.42 1.63 -18.07
CA TRP A 24 19.21 0.99 -18.56
C TRP A 24 17.99 1.19 -17.64
N TYR A 25 18.20 1.30 -16.33
CA TYR A 25 17.12 1.58 -15.37
C TYR A 25 16.51 2.97 -15.64
N LYS A 26 17.37 3.99 -15.82
CA LYS A 26 16.93 5.35 -16.15
C LYS A 26 16.24 5.43 -17.50
N ILE A 27 16.76 4.75 -18.52
CA ILE A 27 16.14 4.72 -19.86
C ILE A 27 14.77 4.05 -19.81
N LYS A 28 14.65 2.90 -19.13
CA LYS A 28 13.38 2.17 -18.98
C LYS A 28 12.31 3.04 -18.33
N HIS A 29 12.58 3.57 -17.13
CA HIS A 29 11.60 4.35 -16.38
C HIS A 29 11.35 5.75 -16.96
N GLY A 30 12.37 6.36 -17.59
CA GLY A 30 12.20 7.57 -18.38
C GLY A 30 11.29 7.34 -19.60
N GLY A 31 11.46 6.21 -20.30
CA GLY A 31 10.60 5.80 -21.41
C GLY A 31 9.16 5.55 -20.99
N GLU A 32 8.94 4.90 -19.84
CA GLU A 32 7.60 4.71 -19.26
C GLU A 32 6.92 6.06 -18.94
N ILE A 33 7.64 7.01 -18.33
CA ILE A 33 7.10 8.35 -18.06
C ILE A 33 6.80 9.10 -19.36
N LEU A 34 7.69 9.03 -20.34
CA LEU A 34 7.48 9.66 -21.65
C LEU A 34 6.24 9.07 -22.33
N SER A 35 6.08 7.75 -22.33
CA SER A 35 4.91 7.07 -22.88
C SER A 35 3.61 7.52 -22.20
N LEU A 36 3.59 7.57 -20.87
CA LEU A 36 2.43 8.06 -20.12
C LEU A 36 2.16 9.55 -20.39
N SER A 37 3.19 10.36 -20.55
CA SER A 37 3.06 11.80 -20.85
C SER A 37 2.49 12.04 -22.25
N ILE A 38 2.92 11.26 -23.25
CA ILE A 38 2.33 11.25 -24.59
C ILE A 38 0.85 10.87 -24.50
N TRP A 39 0.52 9.89 -23.66
CA TRP A 39 -0.86 9.48 -23.41
C TRP A 39 -1.72 10.59 -22.79
N VAL A 40 -1.18 11.33 -21.81
CA VAL A 40 -1.84 12.52 -21.24
C VAL A 40 -2.12 13.57 -22.32
N LEU A 41 -1.11 13.89 -23.15
CA LEU A 41 -1.26 14.85 -24.24
C LEU A 41 -2.33 14.40 -25.24
N ARG A 42 -2.33 13.11 -25.61
CA ARG A 42 -3.34 12.50 -26.49
C ARG A 42 -4.76 12.65 -25.94
N MET A 43 -4.99 12.34 -24.65
CA MET A 43 -6.31 12.51 -24.03
C MET A 43 -6.73 13.98 -23.98
N LEU A 44 -5.81 14.90 -23.64
CA LEU A 44 -6.08 16.33 -23.59
C LEU A 44 -6.45 16.87 -24.99
N SER A 45 -5.69 16.52 -26.01
CA SER A 45 -5.99 16.89 -27.41
C SER A 45 -7.34 16.34 -27.86
N GLY A 46 -7.68 15.09 -27.49
CA GLY A 46 -8.99 14.49 -27.76
C GLY A 46 -10.14 15.25 -27.09
N VAL A 47 -9.98 15.58 -25.80
CA VAL A 47 -10.98 16.34 -25.03
C VAL A 47 -11.17 17.76 -25.57
N ILE A 48 -10.08 18.47 -25.86
CA ILE A 48 -10.11 19.83 -26.40
C ILE A 48 -10.77 19.84 -27.77
N SER A 49 -10.35 18.94 -28.67
CA SER A 49 -10.92 18.85 -30.02
C SER A 49 -12.41 18.52 -30.01
N TYR A 50 -12.85 17.62 -29.12
CA TYR A 50 -14.27 17.29 -28.95
C TYR A 50 -15.10 18.47 -28.43
N LYS A 51 -14.58 19.22 -27.46
CA LYS A 51 -15.24 20.41 -26.92
C LYS A 51 -15.35 21.54 -27.95
N ILE A 52 -14.32 21.77 -28.76
CA ILE A 52 -14.34 22.76 -29.84
C ILE A 52 -15.40 22.36 -30.88
N SER A 53 -15.43 21.10 -31.29
CA SER A 53 -16.38 20.58 -32.27
C SER A 53 -17.84 20.72 -31.82
N ASN A 54 -18.14 20.46 -30.55
CA ASN A 54 -19.52 20.58 -30.03
C ASN A 54 -19.90 22.04 -29.68
N GLY A 55 -18.94 22.96 -29.65
CA GLY A 55 -19.16 24.37 -29.30
C GLY A 55 -19.43 25.27 -30.52
N HIS A 56 -19.24 24.77 -31.74
CA HIS A 56 -19.54 25.47 -32.99
C HIS A 56 -20.63 24.69 -33.72
N ASN A 57 -21.89 24.90 -33.30
CA ASN A 57 -23.06 24.29 -33.93
C ASN A 57 -23.58 25.06 -35.16
N ASP A 58 -22.96 26.19 -35.52
CA ASP A 58 -23.53 27.14 -36.49
C ASP A 58 -22.74 27.30 -37.81
N ASP A 59 -21.57 26.65 -38.00
CA ASP A 59 -20.79 26.78 -39.24
C ASP A 59 -20.45 25.40 -39.84
N ASP A 60 -21.01 25.13 -41.03
CA ASP A 60 -20.89 23.89 -41.82
C ASP A 60 -19.45 23.57 -42.30
N ASP A 61 -18.45 24.40 -42.01
CA ASP A 61 -17.08 24.28 -42.53
C ASP A 61 -16.04 23.73 -41.52
N VAL A 62 -16.42 23.36 -40.29
CA VAL A 62 -15.48 22.91 -39.24
C VAL A 62 -15.18 21.39 -39.26
N ASP A 63 -15.61 20.67 -40.29
CA ASP A 63 -15.45 19.20 -40.35
C ASP A 63 -14.00 18.71 -40.56
N GLN A 64 -13.08 19.59 -40.99
CA GLN A 64 -11.75 19.14 -41.47
C GLN A 64 -10.66 18.95 -40.39
N ASN A 65 -10.89 19.30 -39.11
CA ASN A 65 -9.81 19.23 -38.10
C ASN A 65 -10.20 18.64 -36.74
N GLN A 66 -11.03 17.59 -36.76
CA GLN A 66 -11.43 16.88 -35.53
C GLN A 66 -10.41 15.81 -35.15
N TYR A 67 -9.35 16.21 -34.44
CA TYR A 67 -8.29 15.31 -33.93
C TYR A 67 -8.84 14.06 -33.24
N TRP A 68 -9.93 14.17 -32.48
CA TRP A 68 -10.54 13.03 -31.78
C TRP A 68 -11.08 11.93 -32.73
N ARG A 69 -11.42 12.28 -33.99
CA ARG A 69 -11.79 11.32 -35.04
C ARG A 69 -10.56 10.65 -35.68
N MET A 70 -9.44 11.37 -35.73
CA MET A 70 -8.18 10.88 -36.29
C MET A 70 -7.39 10.01 -35.31
N ASP A 71 -7.52 10.29 -34.01
CA ASP A 71 -6.87 9.52 -32.97
C ASP A 71 -7.58 8.18 -32.75
N PRO A 72 -6.92 7.02 -32.98
CA PRO A 72 -7.61 5.72 -32.99
C PRO A 72 -8.21 5.34 -31.64
N PHE A 73 -7.58 5.76 -30.53
CA PHE A 73 -8.11 5.55 -29.18
C PHE A 73 -9.32 6.43 -28.88
N CYS A 74 -9.23 7.72 -29.16
CA CYS A 74 -10.36 8.62 -28.99
C CYS A 74 -11.54 8.17 -29.86
N TYR A 75 -11.30 7.83 -31.12
CA TYR A 75 -12.31 7.32 -32.03
C TYR A 75 -12.95 6.03 -31.52
N TYR A 76 -12.15 5.04 -31.11
CA TYR A 76 -12.65 3.80 -30.51
C TYR A 76 -13.56 4.06 -29.30
N ARG A 77 -13.15 4.96 -28.39
CA ARG A 77 -13.96 5.29 -27.20
C ARG A 77 -15.24 6.02 -27.58
N TYR A 78 -15.19 6.93 -28.56
CA TYR A 78 -16.34 7.64 -29.06
C TYR A 78 -17.36 6.69 -29.72
N VAL A 79 -16.91 5.83 -30.64
CA VAL A 79 -17.77 4.84 -31.31
C VAL A 79 -18.37 3.85 -30.31
N SER A 80 -17.58 3.45 -29.31
CA SER A 80 -18.07 2.53 -28.28
C SER A 80 -19.13 3.15 -27.38
N ASN A 81 -18.96 4.42 -27.01
CA ASN A 81 -19.92 5.14 -26.18
C ASN A 81 -19.78 6.66 -26.33
N PRO A 82 -20.53 7.30 -27.23
CA PRO A 82 -20.35 8.72 -27.54
C PRO A 82 -20.79 9.62 -26.38
N ARG A 83 -21.79 9.19 -25.59
CA ARG A 83 -22.32 9.96 -24.45
C ARG A 83 -21.35 9.96 -23.27
N PHE A 84 -20.69 8.83 -23.01
CA PHE A 84 -19.72 8.70 -21.92
C PHE A 84 -18.28 9.07 -22.33
N PHE A 85 -18.05 9.36 -23.61
CA PHE A 85 -16.72 9.61 -24.19
C PHE A 85 -15.87 10.61 -23.39
N PHE A 86 -16.41 11.80 -23.12
CA PHE A 86 -15.71 12.85 -22.38
C PHE A 86 -15.30 12.39 -20.97
N HIS A 87 -16.24 11.82 -20.22
CA HIS A 87 -16.01 11.35 -18.85
C HIS A 87 -15.00 10.19 -18.82
N ALA A 88 -15.10 9.26 -19.77
CA ALA A 88 -14.14 8.18 -19.93
C ALA A 88 -12.71 8.69 -20.16
N LEU A 89 -12.52 9.65 -21.08
CA LEU A 89 -11.20 10.24 -21.33
C LEU A 89 -10.66 10.96 -20.09
N MET A 90 -11.52 11.69 -19.37
CA MET A 90 -11.12 12.38 -18.14
C MET A 90 -10.73 11.41 -17.02
N PHE A 91 -11.42 10.28 -16.86
CA PHE A 91 -11.00 9.22 -15.93
C PHE A 91 -9.63 8.64 -16.30
N ILE A 92 -9.42 8.32 -17.59
CA ILE A 92 -8.14 7.79 -18.07
C ILE A 92 -7.02 8.81 -17.85
N LEU A 93 -7.28 10.09 -18.12
CA LEU A 93 -6.35 11.19 -17.87
C LEU A 93 -5.95 11.23 -16.38
N MET A 94 -6.90 11.22 -15.46
CA MET A 94 -6.61 11.25 -14.01
C MET A 94 -5.81 10.02 -13.54
N ILE A 95 -6.19 8.82 -14.00
CA ILE A 95 -5.47 7.58 -13.69
C ILE A 95 -4.04 7.61 -14.23
N THR A 96 -3.85 8.16 -15.44
CA THR A 96 -2.52 8.28 -16.06
C THR A 96 -1.66 9.30 -15.33
N LEU A 97 -2.22 10.44 -14.93
CA LEU A 97 -1.53 11.45 -14.11
C LEU A 97 -1.09 10.86 -12.76
N LEU A 98 -1.95 10.07 -12.11
CA LEU A 98 -1.58 9.37 -10.88
C LEU A 98 -0.44 8.38 -11.12
N GLY A 99 -0.45 7.68 -12.26
CA GLY A 99 0.66 6.80 -12.69
C GLY A 99 1.98 7.54 -12.88
N ILE A 100 1.97 8.72 -13.54
CA ILE A 100 3.15 9.58 -13.72
C ILE A 100 3.67 10.06 -12.36
N VAL A 101 2.78 10.57 -11.51
CA VAL A 101 3.14 11.04 -10.16
C VAL A 101 3.75 9.89 -9.36
N GLY A 102 3.15 8.70 -9.39
CA GLY A 102 3.71 7.51 -8.76
C GLY A 102 5.10 7.18 -9.28
N LYS A 103 5.28 7.15 -10.61
CA LYS A 103 6.59 6.88 -11.22
C LYS A 103 7.65 7.91 -10.80
N ILE A 104 7.33 9.20 -10.86
CA ILE A 104 8.26 10.26 -10.45
C ILE A 104 8.61 10.10 -8.96
N THR A 105 7.59 9.90 -8.13
CA THR A 105 7.73 9.83 -6.68
C THR A 105 8.60 8.65 -6.24
N PHE A 106 8.39 7.44 -6.79
CA PHE A 106 9.12 6.25 -6.35
C PHE A 106 10.46 6.04 -7.06
N PHE A 107 10.58 6.40 -8.33
CA PHE A 107 11.75 6.06 -9.13
C PHE A 107 12.81 7.16 -9.12
N PHE A 108 12.43 8.42 -8.88
CA PHE A 108 13.37 9.55 -8.87
C PHE A 108 13.69 10.11 -7.47
N CYS A 109 12.96 9.70 -6.42
CA CYS A 109 13.30 10.09 -5.04
C CYS A 109 14.60 9.44 -4.57
N SER A 110 15.35 10.07 -3.65
CA SER A 110 16.64 9.54 -3.15
C SER A 110 16.47 8.24 -2.36
N THR A 111 17.25 7.22 -2.70
CA THR A 111 17.26 5.87 -2.10
C THR A 111 18.14 5.81 -0.86
N ASP A 112 19.04 6.77 -0.70
CA ASP A 112 19.93 6.88 0.47
C ASP A 112 19.16 7.36 1.71
N SER A 113 17.88 7.65 1.54
CA SER A 113 16.99 8.10 2.59
C SER A 113 16.47 6.94 3.45
N PRO A 114 16.19 7.18 4.76
CA PRO A 114 15.57 6.17 5.64
C PRO A 114 14.24 5.66 5.10
N THR A 115 13.57 6.46 4.27
CA THR A 115 12.33 6.11 3.58
C THR A 115 12.43 4.83 2.74
N PHE A 116 13.56 4.60 2.07
CA PHE A 116 13.76 3.42 1.21
C PHE A 116 14.70 2.41 1.83
N SER A 117 15.75 2.85 2.53
CA SER A 117 16.73 1.95 3.14
C SER A 117 16.13 1.07 4.23
N SER A 118 15.30 1.65 5.11
CA SER A 118 14.66 0.88 6.17
C SER A 118 13.72 -0.18 5.58
N PRO A 119 12.70 0.14 4.76
CA PRO A 119 11.84 -0.88 4.20
C PRO A 119 12.60 -1.91 3.34
N TYR A 120 13.70 -1.53 2.69
CA TYR A 120 14.53 -2.50 1.96
C TYR A 120 15.16 -3.54 2.88
N GLU A 121 15.78 -3.11 3.97
CA GLU A 121 16.35 -4.00 4.98
C GLU A 121 15.29 -4.89 5.63
N TYR A 122 14.12 -4.31 5.92
CA TYR A 122 13.01 -5.02 6.57
C TYR A 122 12.25 -5.99 5.68
N LEU A 123 12.02 -5.62 4.42
CA LEU A 123 11.20 -6.40 3.50
C LEU A 123 12.07 -7.33 2.66
N ILE A 124 13.14 -6.81 2.04
CA ILE A 124 13.94 -7.54 1.04
C ILE A 124 15.02 -8.37 1.71
N ILE A 125 15.93 -7.76 2.48
CA ILE A 125 17.03 -8.50 3.13
C ILE A 125 16.47 -9.55 4.10
N ASN A 126 15.41 -9.21 4.84
CA ASN A 126 14.72 -10.17 5.70
C ASN A 126 14.14 -11.37 4.93
N LEU A 127 13.58 -11.14 3.74
CA LEU A 127 13.06 -12.21 2.88
C LEU A 127 14.20 -13.07 2.31
N GLU A 128 15.33 -12.48 1.94
CA GLU A 128 16.52 -13.22 1.50
C GLU A 128 17.07 -14.11 2.61
N GLN A 129 17.21 -13.58 3.83
CA GLN A 129 17.62 -14.35 4.99
C GLN A 129 16.62 -15.48 5.33
N TYR A 130 15.33 -15.24 5.16
CA TYR A 130 14.30 -16.27 5.30
C TYR A 130 14.46 -17.39 4.27
N ARG A 131 14.70 -17.04 3.00
CA ARG A 131 14.92 -18.02 1.93
C ARG A 131 16.15 -18.91 2.22
N GLN A 132 17.21 -18.36 2.81
CA GLN A 132 18.39 -19.12 3.24
C GLN A 132 18.10 -20.08 4.40
N CYS A 133 17.10 -19.77 5.24
CA CYS A 133 16.70 -20.61 6.37
C CYS A 133 15.57 -21.60 6.04
N ARG A 134 15.21 -21.74 4.77
CA ARG A 134 14.13 -22.66 4.36
C ARG A 134 14.58 -24.11 4.53
N ARG A 135 13.71 -24.93 5.11
CA ARG A 135 13.87 -26.39 5.18
C ARG A 135 13.89 -26.99 3.77
N PRO A 136 14.65 -28.08 3.56
CA PRO A 136 14.61 -28.80 2.30
C PRO A 136 13.23 -29.44 2.07
N GLN A 137 12.88 -29.64 0.79
CA GLN A 137 11.52 -30.07 0.41
C GLN A 137 11.12 -31.43 1.01
N HIS A 138 12.07 -32.34 1.23
CA HIS A 138 11.82 -33.65 1.81
C HIS A 138 11.40 -33.57 3.30
N GLU A 139 11.98 -32.66 4.07
CA GLU A 139 11.56 -32.39 5.45
C GLU A 139 10.15 -31.80 5.50
N ILE A 140 9.85 -30.84 4.62
CA ILE A 140 8.52 -30.22 4.51
C ILE A 140 7.47 -31.29 4.16
N ALA A 141 7.77 -32.20 3.23
CA ALA A 141 6.90 -33.30 2.88
C ALA A 141 6.64 -34.25 4.08
N THR A 142 7.68 -34.47 4.90
CA THR A 142 7.58 -35.29 6.12
C THR A 142 6.69 -34.63 7.17
N ILE A 143 6.86 -33.33 7.42
CA ILE A 143 6.00 -32.55 8.31
C ILE A 143 4.54 -32.57 7.82
N LYS A 144 4.32 -32.41 6.50
CA LYS A 144 2.98 -32.50 5.90
C LYS A 144 2.31 -33.85 6.16
N ARG A 145 3.06 -34.96 6.04
CA ARG A 145 2.57 -36.31 6.37
C ARG A 145 2.24 -36.45 7.85
N GLN A 146 3.07 -35.90 8.74
CA GLN A 146 2.82 -35.92 10.19
C GLN A 146 1.56 -35.12 10.57
N ILE A 147 1.36 -33.94 9.99
CA ILE A 147 0.15 -33.13 10.19
C ILE A 147 -1.08 -33.87 9.68
N PHE A 148 -1.00 -34.48 8.50
CA PHE A 148 -2.08 -35.30 7.95
C PHE A 148 -2.44 -36.45 8.91
N LYS A 149 -1.46 -37.21 9.38
CA LYS A 149 -1.66 -38.32 10.33
C LYS A 149 -2.28 -37.84 11.65
N LYS A 150 -1.84 -36.69 12.17
CA LYS A 150 -2.40 -36.08 13.39
C LYS A 150 -3.87 -35.68 13.21
N ASN A 151 -4.19 -35.01 12.10
CA ASN A 151 -5.57 -34.61 11.78
C ASN A 151 -6.47 -35.84 11.53
N TRP A 152 -5.92 -36.86 10.85
CA TRP A 152 -6.62 -38.11 10.60
C TRP A 152 -6.98 -38.81 11.91
N ASN A 153 -6.04 -38.92 12.85
CA ASN A 153 -6.28 -39.54 14.15
C ASN A 153 -7.32 -38.76 14.97
N LYS A 154 -7.21 -37.43 15.02
CA LYS A 154 -8.17 -36.56 15.73
C LYS A 154 -9.60 -36.71 15.20
N LEU A 155 -9.77 -36.81 13.88
CA LEU A 155 -11.08 -37.03 13.27
C LEU A 155 -11.58 -38.48 13.43
N GLY A 156 -10.70 -39.41 13.81
CA GLY A 156 -11.05 -40.81 14.05
C GLY A 156 -11.66 -41.12 15.40
N GLU A 157 -11.56 -40.18 16.33
CA GLU A 157 -12.23 -40.27 17.63
C GLU A 157 -13.77 -40.20 17.45
N ASN A 158 -14.25 -39.57 16.37
CA ASN A 158 -15.66 -39.53 16.01
C ASN A 158 -16.06 -40.67 15.06
N ARG A 159 -16.62 -41.75 15.62
CA ARG A 159 -17.07 -42.94 14.86
C ARG A 159 -18.20 -42.68 13.85
N PHE A 160 -18.90 -41.55 13.96
CA PHE A 160 -20.05 -41.21 13.11
C PHE A 160 -19.69 -40.63 11.74
N ILE A 161 -18.43 -40.28 11.47
CA ILE A 161 -18.04 -39.65 10.20
C ILE A 161 -17.62 -40.75 9.20
N PRO A 162 -18.29 -40.88 8.03
CA PRO A 162 -17.88 -41.82 6.99
C PRO A 162 -16.44 -41.60 6.55
N ASN A 163 -15.72 -42.69 6.25
CA ASN A 163 -14.29 -42.64 5.89
C ASN A 163 -13.97 -41.70 4.71
N ILE A 164 -14.88 -41.58 3.73
CA ILE A 164 -14.73 -40.68 2.59
C ILE A 164 -14.76 -39.21 3.03
N VAL A 165 -15.77 -38.83 3.82
CA VAL A 165 -15.90 -37.48 4.39
C VAL A 165 -14.72 -37.15 5.28
N ARG A 166 -14.29 -38.11 6.12
CA ARG A 166 -13.11 -37.97 6.98
C ARG A 166 -11.83 -37.71 6.17
N LYS A 167 -11.62 -38.42 5.05
CA LYS A 167 -10.46 -38.21 4.17
C LYS A 167 -10.49 -36.83 3.51
N MET A 168 -11.64 -36.42 3.00
CA MET A 168 -11.81 -35.08 2.42
C MET A 168 -11.52 -33.99 3.46
N LEU A 169 -12.12 -34.10 4.65
CA LEU A 169 -11.98 -33.10 5.72
C LEU A 169 -10.54 -33.07 6.27
N THR A 170 -9.88 -34.22 6.39
CA THR A 170 -8.45 -34.29 6.75
C THR A 170 -7.57 -33.60 5.69
N LEU A 171 -7.84 -33.82 4.40
CA LEU A 171 -7.12 -33.14 3.32
C LEU A 171 -7.32 -31.63 3.36
N LEU A 172 -8.56 -31.16 3.57
CA LEU A 172 -8.89 -29.75 3.68
C LEU A 172 -8.20 -29.11 4.90
N LEU A 173 -8.31 -29.71 6.09
CA LEU A 173 -7.65 -29.21 7.30
C LEU A 173 -6.13 -29.19 7.16
N THR A 174 -5.55 -30.21 6.52
CA THR A 174 -4.10 -30.26 6.28
C THR A 174 -3.68 -29.17 5.30
N LYS A 175 -4.41 -28.97 4.18
CA LYS A 175 -4.15 -27.87 3.25
C LYS A 175 -4.29 -26.51 3.93
N TYR A 176 -5.38 -26.29 4.66
CA TYR A 176 -5.64 -25.05 5.39
C TYR A 176 -4.51 -24.73 6.39
N ARG A 177 -4.10 -25.72 7.19
CA ARG A 177 -3.00 -25.56 8.14
C ARG A 177 -1.67 -25.29 7.46
N MET A 178 -1.38 -25.99 6.35
CA MET A 178 -0.18 -25.73 5.55
C MET A 178 -0.18 -24.32 4.94
N ILE A 179 -1.34 -23.72 4.66
CA ILE A 179 -1.44 -22.34 4.16
C ILE A 179 -1.21 -21.33 5.29
N ILE A 180 -1.86 -21.50 6.44
CA ILE A 180 -1.73 -20.56 7.59
C ILE A 180 -0.33 -20.62 8.20
N ASP A 181 0.18 -21.82 8.44
CA ASP A 181 1.45 -22.07 9.09
C ASP A 181 2.60 -22.19 8.06
N LYS A 182 2.38 -21.81 6.79
CA LYS A 182 3.35 -21.97 5.69
C LYS A 182 4.74 -21.49 6.08
N VAL A 183 4.82 -20.24 6.54
CA VAL A 183 6.09 -19.59 6.91
C VAL A 183 6.77 -20.32 8.08
N THR A 184 6.00 -20.76 9.07
CA THR A 184 6.54 -21.45 10.26
C THR A 184 6.94 -22.90 9.97
N ILE A 185 6.26 -23.57 9.05
CA ILE A 185 6.57 -24.96 8.66
C ILE A 185 7.81 -25.01 7.77
N GLU A 186 7.92 -24.04 6.85
CA GLU A 186 9.05 -23.94 5.93
C GLU A 186 10.33 -23.44 6.61
N LEU A 187 10.23 -22.74 7.74
CA LEU A 187 11.37 -22.20 8.47
C LEU A 187 12.10 -23.27 9.29
N ASP A 188 13.42 -23.33 9.14
CA ASP A 188 14.30 -24.01 10.09
C ASP A 188 14.61 -23.09 11.29
N PRO A 189 14.09 -23.38 12.50
CA PRO A 189 14.27 -22.52 13.67
C PRO A 189 15.73 -22.43 14.11
N TYR A 190 16.52 -23.47 13.88
CA TYR A 190 17.93 -23.48 14.27
C TYR A 190 18.73 -22.52 13.40
N LYS A 191 18.57 -22.61 12.07
CA LYS A 191 19.19 -21.66 11.14
C LYS A 191 18.70 -20.23 11.38
N TRP A 192 17.41 -20.06 11.61
CA TRP A 192 16.82 -18.75 11.88
C TRP A 192 17.38 -18.08 13.14
N SER A 193 17.57 -18.86 14.22
CA SER A 193 18.13 -18.35 15.48
C SER A 193 19.59 -17.90 15.37
N LYS A 194 20.34 -18.46 14.40
CA LYS A 194 21.76 -18.17 14.16
C LYS A 194 22.01 -17.01 13.21
N LEU A 195 20.97 -16.51 12.52
CA LEU A 195 21.13 -15.39 11.60
C LEU A 195 21.61 -14.14 12.34
N LYS A 196 22.51 -13.40 11.69
CA LYS A 196 22.90 -12.07 12.15
C LYS A 196 21.67 -11.16 12.20
N ARG A 197 21.68 -10.21 13.15
CA ARG A 197 20.66 -9.16 13.20
C ARG A 197 20.74 -8.33 11.91
N VAL A 198 19.58 -7.92 11.42
CA VAL A 198 19.50 -6.92 10.34
C VAL A 198 20.07 -5.62 10.90
N ASP A 199 20.90 -4.94 10.12
CA ASP A 199 21.68 -3.77 10.55
C ASP A 199 20.84 -2.48 10.60
N VAL A 200 19.70 -2.55 11.28
CA VAL A 200 18.84 -1.39 11.52
C VAL A 200 19.11 -0.85 12.92
N LYS A 201 19.04 0.49 13.06
CA LYS A 201 19.17 1.19 14.35
C LYS A 201 18.20 0.64 15.41
N GLN A 202 16.98 0.31 14.99
CA GLN A 202 15.93 -0.23 15.83
C GLN A 202 16.16 -1.71 16.15
N THR A 203 15.84 -2.15 17.38
CA THR A 203 15.95 -3.57 17.69
C THR A 203 14.75 -4.35 17.13
N ILE A 204 15.02 -5.29 16.24
CA ILE A 204 13.99 -6.08 15.55
C ILE A 204 13.97 -7.47 16.14
N MET A 205 12.81 -7.88 16.67
CA MET A 205 12.64 -9.23 17.18
C MET A 205 12.33 -10.21 16.02
N PRO A 206 12.72 -11.49 16.15
CA PRO A 206 12.38 -12.53 15.18
C PRO A 206 10.89 -12.59 14.83
N ASP A 207 10.01 -12.34 15.80
CA ASP A 207 8.55 -12.36 15.60
C ASP A 207 8.06 -11.25 14.67
N ASP A 208 8.65 -10.06 14.76
CA ASP A 208 8.30 -8.92 13.90
C ASP A 208 8.74 -9.19 12.46
N ARG A 209 9.92 -9.80 12.30
CA ARG A 209 10.43 -10.28 11.00
C ARG A 209 9.51 -11.31 10.36
N LEU A 210 8.97 -12.25 11.15
CA LEU A 210 8.05 -13.27 10.66
C LEU A 210 6.70 -12.70 10.24
N LYS A 211 6.18 -11.66 10.91
CA LYS A 211 4.94 -10.98 10.49
C LYS A 211 5.09 -10.38 9.09
N VAL A 212 6.22 -9.73 8.83
CA VAL A 212 6.54 -9.16 7.51
C VAL A 212 6.62 -10.25 6.44
N ILE A 213 7.30 -11.36 6.72
CA ILE A 213 7.40 -12.48 5.76
C ILE A 213 6.01 -13.09 5.48
N LYS A 214 5.17 -13.24 6.51
CA LYS A 214 3.78 -13.70 6.34
C LYS A 214 2.98 -12.75 5.47
N PHE A 215 3.13 -11.44 5.66
CA PHE A 215 2.49 -10.42 4.84
C PHE A 215 2.92 -10.52 3.37
N LEU A 216 4.23 -10.54 3.08
CA LEU A 216 4.73 -10.66 1.71
C LEU A 216 4.30 -11.99 1.05
N SER A 217 4.37 -13.09 1.81
CA SER A 217 3.93 -14.42 1.34
C SER A 217 2.44 -14.49 1.01
N PHE A 218 1.63 -13.61 1.62
CA PHE A 218 0.19 -13.49 1.35
C PHE A 218 -0.09 -12.57 0.15
N VAL A 219 0.68 -11.49 0.01
CA VAL A 219 0.51 -10.49 -1.04
C VAL A 219 0.98 -11.00 -2.40
N ASP A 220 2.11 -11.70 -2.49
CA ASP A 220 2.67 -12.16 -3.77
C ASP A 220 1.67 -12.98 -4.62
N PRO A 221 0.93 -13.96 -4.07
CA PRO A 221 -0.13 -14.67 -4.81
C PRO A 221 -1.26 -13.76 -5.30
N ILE A 222 -1.63 -12.74 -4.53
CA ILE A 222 -2.67 -11.78 -4.90
C ILE A 222 -2.20 -10.96 -6.10
N ILE A 223 -0.94 -10.50 -6.11
CA ILE A 223 -0.36 -9.80 -7.26
C ILE A 223 -0.41 -10.69 -8.50
N CYS A 224 -0.02 -11.95 -8.35
CA CYS A 224 -0.03 -12.91 -9.44
C CYS A 224 -1.44 -13.12 -10.00
N PHE A 225 -2.42 -13.29 -9.12
CA PHE A 225 -3.82 -13.38 -9.49
C PHE A 225 -4.31 -12.13 -10.24
N VAL A 226 -4.01 -10.93 -9.72
CA VAL A 226 -4.38 -9.67 -10.38
C VAL A 226 -3.77 -9.59 -11.78
N HIS A 227 -2.50 -9.92 -11.94
CA HIS A 227 -1.85 -9.92 -13.26
C HIS A 227 -2.49 -10.92 -14.23
N ILE A 228 -2.79 -12.14 -13.77
CA ILE A 228 -3.46 -13.17 -14.59
C ILE A 228 -4.86 -12.70 -15.00
N CYS A 229 -5.61 -12.09 -14.07
CA CYS A 229 -6.95 -11.54 -14.34
C CYS A 229 -6.95 -10.36 -15.31
N LEU A 230 -5.81 -9.67 -15.49
CA LEU A 230 -5.68 -8.57 -16.44
C LEU A 230 -5.40 -9.03 -17.87
N ILE A 231 -4.96 -10.29 -18.07
CA ILE A 231 -4.67 -10.81 -19.42
C ILE A 231 -5.93 -10.86 -20.29
N PRO A 232 -7.08 -11.45 -19.85
CA PRO A 232 -8.28 -11.50 -20.69
C PRO A 232 -8.84 -10.11 -21.06
N PRO A 233 -8.99 -9.15 -20.12
CA PRO A 233 -9.41 -7.79 -20.47
C PRO A 233 -8.44 -7.10 -21.42
N ALA A 234 -7.12 -7.28 -21.27
CA ALA A 234 -6.14 -6.69 -22.17
C ALA A 234 -6.26 -7.27 -23.59
N LEU A 235 -6.40 -8.59 -23.72
CA LEU A 235 -6.64 -9.25 -25.00
C LEU A 235 -7.97 -8.82 -25.63
N PHE A 236 -9.03 -8.72 -24.83
CA PHE A 236 -10.32 -8.24 -25.29
C PHE A 236 -10.24 -6.81 -25.81
N ILE A 237 -9.58 -5.91 -25.09
CA ILE A 237 -9.36 -4.53 -25.55
C ILE A 237 -8.59 -4.54 -26.87
N ILE A 238 -7.51 -5.30 -27.01
CA ILE A 238 -6.76 -5.39 -28.27
C ILE A 238 -7.66 -5.89 -29.41
N ILE A 239 -8.42 -6.96 -29.19
CA ILE A 239 -9.29 -7.54 -30.23
C ILE A 239 -10.41 -6.58 -30.60
N ASP A 240 -11.18 -6.08 -29.62
CA ASP A 240 -12.31 -5.17 -29.84
C ASP A 240 -11.86 -3.86 -30.49
N TYR A 241 -10.70 -3.33 -30.07
CA TYR A 241 -10.09 -2.15 -30.67
C TYR A 241 -9.76 -2.35 -32.15
N ASN A 242 -9.07 -3.45 -32.47
CA ASN A 242 -8.72 -3.76 -33.85
C ASN A 242 -9.96 -4.03 -34.70
N VAL A 243 -10.96 -4.78 -34.19
CA VAL A 243 -12.19 -5.08 -34.93
C VAL A 243 -12.97 -3.80 -35.24
N LYS A 244 -13.24 -2.95 -34.24
CA LYS A 244 -14.04 -1.72 -34.44
C LYS A 244 -13.36 -0.73 -35.38
N ILE A 245 -12.04 -0.62 -35.31
CA ILE A 245 -11.29 0.24 -36.24
C ILE A 245 -11.30 -0.36 -37.65
N ILE A 246 -11.09 -1.67 -37.81
CA ILE A 246 -11.16 -2.31 -39.14
C ILE A 246 -12.54 -2.12 -39.76
N THR A 247 -13.63 -2.34 -39.01
CA THR A 247 -14.99 -2.16 -39.52
C THR A 247 -15.31 -0.71 -39.87
N ALA A 248 -14.73 0.26 -39.17
CA ALA A 248 -14.89 1.68 -39.48
C ALA A 248 -14.04 2.14 -40.67
N VAL A 249 -12.96 1.42 -40.98
CA VAL A 249 -11.95 1.80 -41.99
C VAL A 249 -12.16 1.04 -43.31
N ASP A 250 -12.89 -0.08 -43.33
CA ASP A 250 -13.18 -0.87 -44.55
C ASP A 250 -13.96 -0.09 -45.63
N GLU A 251 -14.49 1.10 -45.33
CA GLU A 251 -15.06 2.02 -46.33
C GLU A 251 -14.00 2.73 -47.21
N HIS A 252 -12.72 2.71 -46.81
CA HIS A 252 -11.61 3.29 -47.57
C HIS A 252 -10.46 2.28 -47.69
N HIS A 253 -10.02 1.97 -48.92
CA HIS A 253 -8.96 1.00 -49.21
C HIS A 253 -7.61 1.35 -48.54
N TYR A 254 -7.43 0.94 -47.29
CA TYR A 254 -6.22 1.22 -46.53
C TYR A 254 -5.20 0.07 -46.52
N ASN A 255 -3.94 0.48 -46.67
CA ASN A 255 -2.74 -0.32 -46.81
C ASN A 255 -2.36 -1.08 -45.52
N ILE A 256 -1.67 -2.23 -45.64
CA ILE A 256 -1.19 -3.10 -44.52
C ILE A 256 -0.47 -2.29 -43.43
N MET A 257 0.23 -1.22 -43.80
CA MET A 257 0.91 -0.29 -42.89
C MET A 257 0.00 0.28 -41.80
N TYR A 258 -1.25 0.64 -42.10
CA TYR A 258 -2.16 1.20 -41.10
C TYR A 258 -2.61 0.16 -40.07
N ARG A 259 -2.86 -1.07 -40.50
CA ARG A 259 -3.16 -2.20 -39.60
C ARG A 259 -2.00 -2.48 -38.65
N LEU A 260 -0.77 -2.39 -39.14
CA LEU A 260 0.45 -2.53 -38.31
C LEU A 260 0.55 -1.40 -37.28
N LEU A 261 0.30 -0.15 -37.68
CA LEU A 261 0.33 1.01 -36.78
C LEU A 261 -0.71 0.89 -35.66
N PHE A 262 -1.94 0.45 -35.96
CA PHE A 262 -2.98 0.23 -34.94
C PHE A 262 -2.66 -0.91 -33.98
N ALA A 263 -2.06 -2.00 -34.49
CA ALA A 263 -1.58 -3.07 -33.63
C ALA A 263 -0.51 -2.58 -32.65
N ILE A 264 0.45 -1.77 -33.14
CA ILE A 264 1.48 -1.14 -32.30
C ILE A 264 0.84 -0.22 -31.25
N ASP A 265 -0.12 0.62 -31.64
CA ASP A 265 -0.83 1.52 -30.72
C ASP A 265 -1.59 0.75 -29.63
N SER A 266 -2.24 -0.36 -29.99
CA SER A 266 -2.92 -1.26 -29.05
C SER A 266 -1.95 -1.85 -28.02
N ILE A 267 -0.74 -2.24 -28.46
CA ILE A 267 0.29 -2.79 -27.59
C ILE A 267 0.80 -1.70 -26.63
N ILE A 268 1.01 -0.48 -27.12
CA ILE A 268 1.42 0.68 -26.29
C ILE A 268 0.36 1.01 -25.25
N LEU A 269 -0.92 0.99 -25.65
CA LEU A 269 -2.06 1.20 -24.76
C LEU A 269 -2.08 0.17 -23.62
N VAL A 270 -2.00 -1.11 -23.95
CA VAL A 270 -1.98 -2.19 -22.94
C VAL A 270 -0.75 -2.07 -22.06
N HIS A 271 0.41 -1.73 -22.64
CA HIS A 271 1.63 -1.48 -21.88
C HIS A 271 1.44 -0.37 -20.85
N ASN A 272 0.88 0.78 -21.24
CA ASN A 272 0.63 1.91 -20.34
C ASN A 272 -0.32 1.53 -19.20
N ILE A 273 -1.41 0.81 -19.49
CA ILE A 273 -2.34 0.31 -18.46
C ILE A 273 -1.61 -0.59 -17.46
N ILE A 274 -0.81 -1.54 -17.95
CA ILE A 274 -0.02 -2.45 -17.10
C ILE A 274 0.95 -1.64 -16.22
N VAL A 275 1.64 -0.65 -16.78
CA VAL A 275 2.59 0.21 -16.04
C VAL A 275 1.89 0.96 -14.91
N VAL A 276 0.71 1.55 -15.16
CA VAL A 276 -0.06 2.26 -14.13
C VAL A 276 -0.49 1.31 -13.02
N ILE A 277 -1.05 0.14 -13.38
CA ILE A 277 -1.48 -0.87 -12.40
C ILE A 277 -0.30 -1.38 -11.57
N GLN A 278 0.84 -1.64 -12.20
CA GLN A 278 2.06 -2.06 -11.52
C GLN A 278 2.57 -1.01 -10.54
N CYS A 279 2.52 0.27 -10.93
CA CYS A 279 2.88 1.37 -10.05
C CYS A 279 1.94 1.46 -8.84
N ALA A 280 0.63 1.31 -9.08
CA ALA A 280 -0.38 1.31 -8.02
C ALA A 280 -0.20 0.13 -7.05
N LEU A 281 -0.01 -1.08 -7.57
CA LEU A 281 0.24 -2.27 -6.76
C LEU A 281 1.52 -2.12 -5.93
N PHE A 282 2.62 -1.68 -6.56
CA PHE A 282 3.87 -1.44 -5.85
C PHE A 282 3.69 -0.42 -4.71
N PHE A 283 3.01 0.69 -4.98
CA PHE A 283 2.70 1.71 -3.97
C PHE A 283 1.91 1.17 -2.80
N VAL A 284 0.80 0.46 -3.07
CA VAL A 284 -0.07 -0.10 -2.03
C VAL A 284 0.70 -1.08 -1.16
N ILE A 285 1.53 -1.94 -1.75
CA ILE A 285 2.30 -2.95 -1.01
C ILE A 285 3.42 -2.31 -0.19
N LEU A 286 4.14 -1.35 -0.77
CA LEU A 286 5.20 -0.64 -0.05
C LEU A 286 4.62 0.13 1.13
N SER A 287 3.53 0.87 0.90
CA SER A 287 2.81 1.64 1.92
C SER A 287 2.30 0.71 3.04
N SER A 288 1.54 -0.33 2.69
CA SER A 288 0.98 -1.27 3.67
C SER A 288 2.04 -2.10 4.41
N GLY A 289 3.15 -2.45 3.75
CA GLY A 289 4.29 -3.10 4.40
C GLY A 289 4.97 -2.19 5.42
N CYS A 290 5.18 -0.92 5.08
CA CYS A 290 5.75 0.08 5.98
C CYS A 290 4.82 0.37 7.16
N THR A 291 3.52 0.55 6.91
CA THR A 291 2.55 0.80 7.97
C THR A 291 2.42 -0.39 8.92
N LEU A 292 2.35 -1.61 8.40
CA LEU A 292 2.29 -2.84 9.20
C LEU A 292 3.51 -2.97 10.10
N LEU A 293 4.70 -2.75 9.55
CA LEU A 293 5.96 -2.81 10.30
C LEU A 293 5.93 -1.80 11.45
N ASN A 294 5.69 -0.54 11.14
CA ASN A 294 5.69 0.54 12.13
C ASN A 294 4.64 0.30 13.21
N TYR A 295 3.42 -0.08 12.83
CA TYR A 295 2.35 -0.41 13.76
C TYR A 295 2.74 -1.57 14.69
N SER A 296 3.40 -2.61 14.15
CA SER A 296 3.85 -3.76 14.94
C SER A 296 4.91 -3.40 15.98
N LEU A 297 5.85 -2.52 15.62
CA LEU A 297 6.91 -2.05 16.51
C LEU A 297 6.35 -1.16 17.61
N ILE A 298 5.44 -0.24 17.28
CA ILE A 298 4.78 0.65 18.26
C ILE A 298 3.93 -0.17 19.23
N LEU A 299 3.15 -1.14 18.74
CA LEU A 299 2.37 -2.02 19.60
C LEU A 299 3.26 -2.84 20.55
N ARG A 300 4.44 -3.27 20.09
CA ARG A 300 5.41 -3.95 20.95
C ARG A 300 5.88 -3.04 22.08
N ILE A 301 6.24 -1.79 21.76
CA ILE A 301 6.62 -0.79 22.77
C ILE A 301 5.48 -0.54 23.76
N ASN A 302 4.25 -0.37 23.28
CA ASN A 302 3.07 -0.20 24.13
C ASN A 302 2.88 -1.38 25.10
N ARG A 303 3.05 -2.63 24.63
CA ARG A 303 2.96 -3.82 25.50
C ARG A 303 4.08 -3.85 26.54
N LEU A 304 5.31 -3.52 26.15
CA LEU A 304 6.44 -3.46 27.09
C LEU A 304 6.22 -2.38 28.16
N LEU A 305 5.76 -1.20 27.76
CA LEU A 305 5.42 -0.12 28.69
C LEU A 305 4.23 -0.47 29.58
N GLN A 306 3.20 -1.13 29.04
CA GLN A 306 2.06 -1.60 29.81
C GLN A 306 2.49 -2.61 30.88
N ASN A 307 3.34 -3.59 30.53
CA ASN A 307 3.86 -4.56 31.47
C ASN A 307 4.70 -3.89 32.57
N LEU A 308 5.54 -2.92 32.21
CA LEU A 308 6.29 -2.10 33.17
C LEU A 308 5.36 -1.30 34.08
N ALA A 309 4.34 -0.64 33.52
CA ALA A 309 3.36 0.12 34.29
C ALA A 309 2.57 -0.78 35.25
N GLN A 310 2.17 -1.98 34.82
CA GLN A 310 1.50 -2.97 35.68
C GLN A 310 2.42 -3.44 36.82
N TYR A 311 3.70 -3.70 36.51
CA TYR A 311 4.69 -4.03 37.53
C TYR A 311 4.86 -2.90 38.54
N CYS A 312 4.96 -1.65 38.08
CA CYS A 312 5.07 -0.46 38.94
C CYS A 312 3.82 -0.26 39.82
N ARG A 313 2.62 -0.50 39.29
CA ARG A 313 1.37 -0.50 40.08
C ARG A 313 1.37 -1.58 41.16
N SER A 314 1.78 -2.80 40.80
CA SER A 314 1.89 -3.92 41.74
C SER A 314 2.90 -3.63 42.85
N MET A 315 4.05 -3.05 42.49
CA MET A 315 5.06 -2.57 43.44
C MET A 315 4.48 -1.53 44.39
N LYS A 316 3.79 -0.49 43.91
CA LYS A 316 3.14 0.52 44.75
C LYS A 316 2.18 -0.10 45.78
N ASN A 317 1.33 -1.03 45.34
CA ASN A 317 0.37 -1.71 46.21
C ASN A 317 1.04 -2.62 47.25
N ASN A 318 2.18 -3.24 46.90
CA ASN A 318 2.94 -4.12 47.79
C ASN A 318 3.90 -3.36 48.71
N HIS A 319 4.41 -2.19 48.32
CA HIS A 319 5.28 -1.35 49.13
C HIS A 319 4.55 -0.76 50.35
N MET A 320 3.23 -0.56 50.25
CA MET A 320 2.36 -0.28 51.40
C MET A 320 2.30 -1.45 52.41
N LYS A 321 2.72 -2.67 52.02
CA LYS A 321 2.72 -3.87 52.87
C LYS A 321 4.10 -4.40 53.25
N ARG A 322 5.18 -4.07 52.52
CA ARG A 322 6.55 -4.49 52.84
C ARG A 322 7.55 -3.40 52.49
N LYS A 323 8.17 -2.85 53.53
CA LYS A 323 9.33 -1.94 53.45
C LYS A 323 10.50 -2.68 52.80
N TYR A 324 11.01 -2.11 51.71
CA TYR A 324 12.27 -2.44 51.03
C TYR A 324 12.31 -3.79 50.27
N ARG A 325 11.92 -3.75 48.99
CA ARG A 325 12.57 -4.58 47.97
C ARG A 325 12.98 -3.71 46.79
N LEU A 326 14.30 -3.61 46.61
CA LEU A 326 14.93 -3.02 45.44
C LEU A 326 14.40 -3.70 44.16
N LEU A 327 14.00 -2.85 43.21
CA LEU A 327 13.70 -3.25 41.85
C LEU A 327 15.03 -3.68 41.18
N PRO A 328 15.08 -4.80 40.46
CA PRO A 328 16.34 -5.28 39.91
C PRO A 328 16.83 -4.34 38.79
N LEU A 329 18.14 -4.07 38.76
CA LEU A 329 18.88 -3.30 37.73
C LEU A 329 18.49 -3.51 36.25
N PRO A 330 18.02 -4.69 35.79
CA PRO A 330 17.63 -4.92 34.38
C PRO A 330 16.54 -3.98 33.86
N GLN A 331 15.66 -3.46 34.74
CA GLN A 331 14.52 -2.64 34.31
C GLN A 331 14.90 -1.21 33.90
N ARG A 332 16.01 -0.67 34.42
CA ARG A 332 16.51 0.66 34.03
C ARG A 332 17.06 0.66 32.61
N GLN A 333 17.91 -0.32 32.30
CA GLN A 333 18.43 -0.51 30.95
C GLN A 333 17.28 -0.80 29.97
N GLN A 334 16.26 -1.52 30.42
CA GLN A 334 15.06 -1.77 29.63
C GLN A 334 14.26 -0.49 29.34
N LEU A 335 14.05 0.39 30.32
CA LEU A 335 13.31 1.65 30.10
C LEU A 335 14.08 2.62 29.20
N ALA A 336 15.38 2.80 29.43
CA ALA A 336 16.24 3.63 28.57
C ALA A 336 16.29 3.10 27.13
N ARG A 337 16.30 1.77 26.97
CA ARG A 337 16.20 1.12 25.67
C ARG A 337 14.84 1.36 25.01
N ILE A 338 13.74 1.24 25.73
CA ILE A 338 12.39 1.50 25.20
C ILE A 338 12.25 2.95 24.75
N TYR A 339 12.74 3.90 25.56
CA TYR A 339 12.76 5.33 25.20
C TYR A 339 13.53 5.56 23.90
N ARG A 340 14.74 5.01 23.79
CA ARG A 340 15.57 5.13 22.59
C ARG A 340 14.90 4.51 21.37
N GLU A 341 14.38 3.28 21.48
CA GLU A 341 13.67 2.60 20.39
C GLU A 341 12.44 3.39 19.93
N HIS A 342 11.65 3.93 20.87
CA HIS A 342 10.49 4.75 20.54
C HIS A 342 10.91 6.03 19.79
N GLY A 343 11.97 6.70 20.25
CA GLY A 343 12.51 7.89 19.61
C GLY A 343 13.03 7.61 18.19
N GLU A 344 13.75 6.51 17.99
CA GLU A 344 14.24 6.07 16.68
C GLU A 344 13.08 5.76 15.72
N ILE A 345 12.06 5.02 16.16
CA ILE A 345 10.86 4.74 15.36
C ILE A 345 10.16 6.04 14.97
N CYS A 346 9.96 6.95 15.93
CA CYS A 346 9.30 8.23 15.65
C CYS A 346 10.11 9.08 14.66
N ASN A 347 11.44 9.10 14.78
CA ASN A 347 12.31 9.82 13.87
C ASN A 347 12.29 9.24 12.44
N ASP A 348 12.43 7.91 12.31
CA ASP A 348 12.37 7.24 11.01
C ASP A 348 11.02 7.47 10.34
N TYR A 349 9.94 7.44 11.12
CA TYR A 349 8.59 7.72 10.65
C TYR A 349 8.44 9.18 10.19
N MET A 350 8.89 10.15 10.99
CA MET A 350 8.80 11.57 10.63
C MET A 350 9.61 11.90 9.37
N ASN A 351 10.81 11.34 9.25
CA ASN A 351 11.66 11.53 8.07
C ASN A 351 11.01 10.89 6.83
N SER A 352 10.49 9.67 6.98
CA SER A 352 9.81 8.96 5.88
C SER A 352 8.62 9.75 5.33
N TYR A 353 7.80 10.32 6.21
CA TYR A 353 6.68 11.14 5.79
C TYR A 353 7.14 12.46 5.17
N ARG A 354 8.09 13.16 5.80
CA ARG A 354 8.60 14.44 5.28
C ARG A 354 9.17 14.33 3.87
N GLU A 355 9.88 13.24 3.58
CA GLU A 355 10.56 13.06 2.30
C GLU A 355 9.62 12.61 1.19
N LEU A 356 8.80 11.59 1.44
CA LEU A 356 8.06 10.87 0.41
C LEU A 356 6.55 10.81 0.68
N TRP A 357 6.14 10.15 1.77
CA TRP A 357 4.74 9.74 1.95
C TRP A 357 3.78 10.92 2.07
N SER A 358 4.23 12.02 2.68
CA SER A 358 3.41 13.21 2.86
C SER A 358 3.09 13.91 1.54
N LYS A 359 4.06 13.95 0.61
CA LYS A 359 3.87 14.50 -0.75
C LYS A 359 3.03 13.58 -1.61
N ALA A 360 3.32 12.28 -1.57
CA ALA A 360 2.56 11.27 -2.30
C ALA A 360 1.07 11.29 -1.91
N LEU A 361 0.80 11.34 -0.60
CA LEU A 361 -0.57 11.41 -0.07
C LEU A 361 -1.26 12.73 -0.41
N LEU A 362 -0.53 13.86 -0.39
CA LEU A 362 -1.08 15.14 -0.83
C LEU A 362 -1.48 15.10 -2.31
N PHE A 363 -0.59 14.63 -3.19
CA PHE A 363 -0.90 14.52 -4.62
C PHE A 363 -2.08 13.59 -4.87
N TYR A 364 -2.15 12.46 -4.16
CA TYR A 364 -3.29 11.56 -4.22
C TYR A 364 -4.59 12.28 -3.84
N LEU A 365 -4.64 12.94 -2.68
CA LEU A 365 -5.85 13.65 -2.22
C LEU A 365 -6.26 14.80 -3.15
N VAL A 366 -5.29 15.54 -3.69
CA VAL A 366 -5.56 16.64 -4.64
C VAL A 366 -6.11 16.11 -5.95
N LEU A 367 -5.59 14.99 -6.46
CA LEU A 367 -6.09 14.34 -7.69
C LEU A 367 -7.41 13.59 -7.48
N SER A 368 -7.72 13.17 -6.24
CA SER A 368 -8.99 12.55 -5.89
C SER A 368 -10.17 13.51 -6.09
N VAL A 369 -10.03 14.80 -5.74
CA VAL A 369 -11.12 15.78 -5.89
C VAL A 369 -11.64 15.89 -7.33
N PRO A 370 -10.82 16.17 -8.36
CA PRO A 370 -11.30 16.20 -9.74
C PRO A 370 -11.74 14.82 -10.22
N PHE A 371 -11.12 13.73 -9.77
CA PHE A 371 -11.53 12.36 -10.11
C PHE A 371 -12.97 12.07 -9.68
N ASP A 372 -13.31 12.43 -8.44
CA ASP A 372 -14.64 12.22 -7.89
C ASP A 372 -15.67 13.20 -8.49
N ALA A 373 -15.25 14.44 -8.77
CA ALA A 373 -16.09 15.41 -9.49
C ALA A 373 -16.47 14.90 -10.89
N ILE A 374 -15.54 14.29 -11.64
CA ILE A 374 -15.82 13.65 -12.95
C ILE A 374 -16.82 12.50 -12.79
N GLY A 375 -16.66 11.66 -11.76
CA GLY A 375 -17.60 10.56 -11.54
C GLY A 375 -18.99 11.03 -11.16
N LEU A 376 -19.11 12.09 -10.37
CA LEU A 376 -20.39 12.66 -10.01
C LEU A 376 -21.06 13.42 -11.17
N SER A 377 -20.28 14.15 -11.98
CA SER A 377 -20.80 14.80 -13.18
C SER A 377 -21.31 13.79 -14.21
N ALA A 378 -20.79 12.54 -14.20
CA ALA A 378 -21.31 11.50 -15.07
C ALA A 378 -22.81 11.24 -14.82
N TYR A 379 -23.32 11.32 -13.59
CA TYR A 379 -24.76 11.10 -13.31
C TYR A 379 -25.69 12.14 -13.95
N TRP A 380 -25.14 13.24 -14.44
CA TRP A 380 -25.90 14.30 -15.09
C TRP A 380 -26.06 14.07 -16.59
N LEU A 381 -25.37 13.09 -17.16
CA LEU A 381 -25.59 12.68 -18.53
C LEU A 381 -26.97 12.03 -18.66
N GLU A 382 -27.79 12.57 -19.55
CA GLU A 382 -29.06 11.95 -19.90
C GLU A 382 -28.83 10.58 -20.55
N ASN A 383 -29.61 9.58 -20.13
CA ASN A 383 -29.66 8.25 -20.75
C ASN A 383 -28.31 7.50 -20.82
N LEU A 384 -27.61 7.39 -19.69
CA LEU A 384 -26.49 6.45 -19.50
C LEU A 384 -26.94 4.99 -19.59
N ILE A 385 -26.13 4.15 -20.24
CA ILE A 385 -26.35 2.71 -20.26
C ILE A 385 -26.08 2.16 -18.85
N TRP A 386 -26.86 1.16 -18.43
CA TRP A 386 -26.72 0.56 -17.10
C TRP A 386 -25.29 0.06 -16.80
N ILE A 387 -24.56 -0.40 -17.81
CA ILE A 387 -23.16 -0.84 -17.71
C ILE A 387 -22.23 0.32 -17.33
N ASP A 388 -22.41 1.50 -17.92
CA ASP A 388 -21.58 2.67 -17.61
C ASP A 388 -21.88 3.19 -16.21
N LEU A 389 -23.16 3.23 -15.84
CA LEU A 389 -23.60 3.59 -14.50
C LEU A 389 -23.00 2.64 -13.45
N ALA A 390 -23.03 1.33 -13.71
CA ALA A 390 -22.41 0.33 -12.86
C ALA A 390 -20.88 0.52 -12.78
N THR A 391 -20.23 0.89 -13.89
CA THR A 391 -18.79 1.15 -13.95
C THR A 391 -18.41 2.38 -13.12
N VAL A 392 -19.13 3.50 -13.28
CA VAL A 392 -18.92 4.73 -12.49
C VAL A 392 -19.13 4.46 -10.99
N ASN A 393 -20.23 3.80 -10.64
CA ASN A 393 -20.53 3.42 -9.25
C ASN A 393 -19.40 2.56 -8.66
N LEU A 394 -18.91 1.58 -9.40
CA LEU A 394 -17.84 0.68 -8.96
C LEU A 394 -16.53 1.46 -8.76
N ILE A 395 -16.16 2.33 -9.70
CA ILE A 395 -14.95 3.15 -9.61
C ILE A 395 -15.00 4.06 -8.38
N LEU A 396 -16.09 4.82 -8.21
CA LEU A 396 -16.27 5.72 -7.07
C LEU A 396 -16.30 4.97 -5.74
N SER A 397 -17.01 3.83 -5.69
CA SER A 397 -17.08 3.01 -4.47
C SER A 397 -15.71 2.45 -4.08
N ILE A 398 -14.95 1.91 -5.04
CA ILE A 398 -13.61 1.39 -4.79
C ILE A 398 -12.67 2.50 -4.32
N HIS A 399 -12.68 3.65 -5.01
CA HIS A 399 -11.82 4.78 -4.64
C HIS A 399 -12.16 5.34 -3.26
N ALA A 400 -13.44 5.52 -2.94
CA ALA A 400 -13.90 5.98 -1.63
C ALA A 400 -13.50 5.00 -0.51
N LEU A 401 -13.70 3.69 -0.72
CA LEU A 401 -13.32 2.68 0.26
C LEU A 401 -11.80 2.64 0.48
N ILE A 402 -11.01 2.67 -0.59
CA ILE A 402 -9.54 2.70 -0.50
C ILE A 402 -9.07 3.94 0.26
N THR A 403 -9.60 5.13 -0.07
CA THR A 403 -9.26 6.39 0.60
C THR A 403 -9.60 6.32 2.09
N PHE A 404 -10.83 5.91 2.41
CA PHE A 404 -11.32 5.84 3.78
C PHE A 404 -10.51 4.86 4.64
N PHE A 405 -10.32 3.63 4.16
CA PHE A 405 -9.57 2.62 4.90
C PHE A 405 -8.09 2.99 5.06
N SER A 406 -7.48 3.61 4.03
CA SER A 406 -6.11 4.09 4.12
C SER A 406 -5.97 5.18 5.18
N LEU A 407 -6.85 6.17 5.18
CA LEU A 407 -6.82 7.24 6.19
C LEU A 407 -7.08 6.70 7.60
N LEU A 408 -8.03 5.76 7.76
CA LEU A 408 -8.30 5.11 9.05
C LEU A 408 -7.09 4.35 9.58
N ASP A 409 -6.37 3.61 8.72
CA ASP A 409 -5.16 2.89 9.14
C ASP A 409 -4.08 3.85 9.63
N LEU A 410 -3.88 4.96 8.91
CA LEU A 410 -2.96 6.02 9.31
C LEU A 410 -3.39 6.68 10.64
N ALA A 411 -4.67 6.95 10.84
CA ALA A 411 -5.18 7.48 12.11
C ALA A 411 -5.01 6.51 13.29
N LYS A 412 -5.15 5.20 13.06
CA LYS A 412 -4.87 4.16 14.06
C LYS A 412 -3.40 4.15 14.46
N GLN A 413 -2.48 4.33 13.52
CA GLN A 413 -1.05 4.45 13.81
C GLN A 413 -0.75 5.69 14.64
N THR A 414 -1.30 6.85 14.28
CA THR A 414 -1.18 8.07 15.10
C THR A 414 -1.67 7.81 16.51
N LYS A 415 -2.83 7.18 16.68
CA LYS A 415 -3.35 6.82 18.01
C LYS A 415 -2.40 5.90 18.77
N ALA A 416 -1.88 4.85 18.14
CA ALA A 416 -0.98 3.89 18.76
C ALA A 416 0.34 4.53 19.21
N MET A 417 0.90 5.48 18.46
CA MET A 417 2.08 6.24 18.87
C MET A 417 1.82 7.02 20.16
N HIS A 418 0.66 7.68 20.25
CA HIS A 418 0.34 8.52 21.40
C HIS A 418 -0.13 7.75 22.65
N GLN A 419 -0.60 6.50 22.48
CA GLN A 419 -0.94 5.61 23.58
C GLN A 419 0.26 5.30 24.49
N THR A 420 1.50 5.42 24.00
CA THR A 420 2.71 5.27 24.84
C THR A 420 2.68 6.19 26.05
N GLY A 421 2.15 7.41 25.88
CA GLY A 421 2.04 8.42 26.93
C GLY A 421 1.03 8.07 28.03
N ASP A 422 0.11 7.13 27.81
CA ASP A 422 -0.83 6.66 28.84
C ASP A 422 -0.12 5.89 29.97
N TYR A 423 1.03 5.26 29.66
CA TYR A 423 1.75 4.42 30.61
C TYR A 423 2.79 5.19 31.43
N PHE A 424 3.26 6.35 30.94
CA PHE A 424 4.34 7.11 31.57
C PHE A 424 4.03 7.68 32.95
N PRO A 425 2.84 8.21 33.28
CA PRO A 425 2.58 8.79 34.61
C PRO A 425 2.86 7.81 35.76
N ILE A 426 2.46 6.55 35.58
CA ILE A 426 2.67 5.49 36.58
C ILE A 426 4.16 5.14 36.71
N ILE A 427 4.86 5.08 35.57
CA ILE A 427 6.29 4.77 35.53
C ILE A 427 7.08 5.93 36.17
N LEU A 428 6.80 7.18 35.78
CA LEU A 428 7.42 8.40 36.32
C LEU A 428 7.23 8.53 37.84
N TYR A 429 6.01 8.30 38.33
CA TYR A 429 5.74 8.31 39.78
C TYR A 429 6.52 7.21 40.51
N SER A 430 6.63 6.02 39.91
CA SER A 430 7.39 4.93 40.51
C SER A 430 8.89 5.10 40.42
N ILE A 431 9.41 5.97 39.54
CA ILE A 431 10.84 6.28 39.43
C ILE A 431 11.37 6.92 40.72
N ASP A 432 10.57 7.71 41.43
CA ASP A 432 10.99 8.32 42.71
C ASP A 432 11.09 7.32 43.87
N LEU A 433 10.44 6.16 43.75
CA LEU A 433 10.50 5.07 44.74
C LEU A 433 11.70 4.13 44.51
N LEU A 434 12.53 4.41 43.51
CA LEU A 434 13.63 3.56 43.12
C LEU A 434 14.97 4.13 43.62
N PRO A 435 15.84 3.31 44.22
CA PRO A 435 17.13 3.75 44.70
C PRO A 435 18.03 3.93 43.48
N PHE A 436 18.11 5.16 43.00
CA PHE A 436 18.88 5.51 41.83
C PHE A 436 20.11 6.33 42.21
N ASN A 437 21.24 6.11 41.53
CA ASN A 437 22.37 7.03 41.54
C ASN A 437 21.96 8.36 40.87
N ASP A 438 22.03 9.46 41.62
CA ASP A 438 21.28 10.71 41.44
C ASP A 438 21.31 11.34 40.03
N TYR A 439 22.43 11.34 39.32
CA TYR A 439 22.53 12.13 38.07
C TYR A 439 21.89 11.45 36.85
N SER A 440 21.99 10.14 36.77
CA SER A 440 21.70 9.40 35.55
C SER A 440 20.25 8.88 35.48
N SER A 441 19.56 8.84 36.63
CA SER A 441 18.12 8.62 36.76
C SER A 441 17.33 9.91 36.52
N LEU A 442 17.79 11.04 37.05
CA LEU A 442 17.19 12.34 36.82
C LEU A 442 17.15 12.68 35.32
N SER A 443 18.25 12.46 34.61
CA SER A 443 18.32 12.65 33.15
C SER A 443 17.32 11.78 32.39
N LEU A 444 17.13 10.52 32.76
CA LEU A 444 16.11 9.66 32.14
C LEU A 444 14.70 10.10 32.50
N LYS A 445 14.46 10.50 33.76
CA LYS A 445 13.17 11.00 34.23
C LYS A 445 12.75 12.24 33.45
N LEU A 446 13.62 13.24 33.35
CA LEU A 446 13.38 14.47 32.59
C LEU A 446 13.09 14.19 31.10
N LYS A 447 13.82 13.26 30.48
CA LYS A 447 13.56 12.85 29.09
C LYS A 447 12.21 12.17 28.91
N MET A 448 11.80 11.35 29.87
CA MET A 448 10.52 10.67 29.84
C MET A 448 9.35 11.63 30.12
N ASP A 449 9.57 12.62 30.97
CA ASP A 449 8.62 13.70 31.27
C ASP A 449 8.42 14.61 30.07
N ASP A 450 9.50 15.06 29.42
CA ASP A 450 9.44 15.82 28.16
C ASP A 450 8.73 15.01 27.05
N LEU A 451 9.00 13.71 26.94
CA LEU A 451 8.30 12.85 25.99
C LEU A 451 6.80 12.70 26.34
N TYR A 452 6.46 12.55 27.62
CA TYR A 452 5.08 12.50 28.09
C TYR A 452 4.32 13.77 27.71
N ASP A 453 4.89 14.94 27.98
CA ASP A 453 4.29 16.23 27.65
C ASP A 453 4.07 16.38 26.14
N ARG A 454 5.06 16.00 25.33
CA ARG A 454 4.94 16.00 23.86
C ARG A 454 3.85 15.06 23.35
N LEU A 455 3.68 13.88 23.94
CA LEU A 455 2.65 12.91 23.56
C LEU A 455 1.24 13.36 23.96
N LYS A 456 1.11 13.98 25.13
CA LYS A 456 -0.19 14.36 25.70
C LYS A 456 -0.67 15.71 25.23
N TYR A 457 0.15 16.73 25.43
CA TYR A 457 -0.21 18.14 25.24
C TYR A 457 0.43 18.74 23.98
N GLY A 458 1.51 18.15 23.49
CA GLY A 458 2.19 18.58 22.27
C GLY A 458 1.40 18.33 20.97
N LYS A 459 1.90 18.92 19.88
CA LYS A 459 1.38 18.67 18.53
C LYS A 459 1.48 17.17 18.20
N LYS A 460 0.37 16.59 17.76
CA LYS A 460 0.35 15.16 17.38
C LYS A 460 1.38 14.88 16.29
N TYR A 461 2.19 13.85 16.49
CA TYR A 461 3.19 13.38 15.54
C TYR A 461 2.83 11.98 15.03
N GLY A 462 3.08 11.73 13.75
CA GLY A 462 2.56 10.57 13.05
C GLY A 462 2.40 10.86 11.56
N PRO A 463 1.61 10.07 10.82
CA PRO A 463 1.35 10.30 9.41
C PRO A 463 0.82 11.73 9.21
N ARG A 464 1.44 12.48 8.30
CA ARG A 464 1.10 13.88 8.04
C ARG A 464 0.87 14.12 6.56
N ILE A 465 -0.12 14.96 6.23
CA ILE A 465 -0.35 15.44 4.86
C ILE A 465 0.22 16.85 4.77
N SER A 466 1.41 16.97 4.21
CA SER A 466 2.19 18.20 4.03
C SER A 466 1.96 19.22 5.15
N LEU A 467 1.37 20.37 4.80
CA LEU A 467 1.03 21.48 5.69
C LEU A 467 -0.31 21.32 6.42
N LEU A 468 -1.16 20.36 6.02
CA LEU A 468 -2.49 20.13 6.59
C LEU A 468 -2.46 19.49 7.99
N GLY A 469 -1.33 18.89 8.38
CA GLY A 469 -1.13 18.35 9.73
C GLY A 469 -1.24 16.83 9.81
N SER A 470 -1.35 16.31 11.03
CA SER A 470 -1.33 14.87 11.33
C SER A 470 -2.70 14.21 11.11
N ILE A 471 -2.70 13.03 10.50
CA ILE A 471 -3.89 12.25 10.24
C ILE A 471 -4.39 11.65 11.56
N THR A 472 -5.50 12.19 12.03
CA THR A 472 -6.22 11.75 13.23
C THR A 472 -7.67 11.45 12.85
N HIS A 473 -8.43 10.79 13.74
CA HIS A 473 -9.86 10.57 13.49
C HIS A 473 -10.63 11.88 13.31
N GLN A 474 -10.25 12.94 14.04
CA GLN A 474 -10.82 14.28 13.87
C GLN A 474 -10.50 14.84 12.47
N PHE A 475 -9.23 14.77 12.05
CA PHE A 475 -8.82 15.19 10.71
C PHE A 475 -9.64 14.49 9.61
N ILE A 476 -9.90 13.19 9.77
CA ILE A 476 -10.73 12.44 8.81
C ILE A 476 -12.14 13.04 8.76
N LEU A 477 -12.78 13.27 9.92
CA LEU A 477 -14.10 13.89 9.98
C LEU A 477 -14.12 15.27 9.32
N ASP A 478 -13.12 16.11 9.61
CA ASP A 478 -13.00 17.46 9.04
C ASP A 478 -12.80 17.40 7.51
N LEU A 479 -11.98 16.46 7.03
CA LEU A 479 -11.76 16.24 5.59
C LEU A 479 -13.05 15.79 4.91
N PHE A 480 -13.79 14.84 5.49
CA PHE A 480 -15.08 14.40 4.94
C PHE A 480 -16.12 15.51 4.95
N ALA A 481 -16.19 16.31 6.03
CA ALA A 481 -17.09 17.46 6.11
C ALA A 481 -16.74 18.51 5.05
N THR A 482 -15.45 18.80 4.85
CA THR A 482 -14.96 19.72 3.81
C THR A 482 -15.26 19.18 2.43
N TYR A 483 -15.09 17.89 2.21
CA TYR A 483 -15.36 17.21 0.94
C TYR A 483 -16.84 17.27 0.59
N ILE A 484 -17.73 16.91 1.53
CA ILE A 484 -19.19 17.04 1.40
C ILE A 484 -19.58 18.50 1.16
N GLY A 485 -19.01 19.44 1.92
CA GLY A 485 -19.26 20.87 1.77
C GLY A 485 -18.85 21.39 0.38
N THR A 486 -17.66 20.99 -0.10
CA THR A 486 -17.18 21.35 -1.45
C THR A 486 -18.15 20.85 -2.52
N PHE A 487 -18.70 19.64 -2.37
CA PHE A 487 -19.75 19.19 -3.28
C PHE A 487 -21.00 20.02 -3.20
N PHE A 488 -21.54 20.32 -2.02
CA PHE A 488 -22.74 21.16 -1.92
C PHE A 488 -22.54 22.57 -2.48
N PHE A 489 -21.31 23.11 -2.48
CA PHE A 489 -21.01 24.43 -3.05
C PHE A 489 -20.70 24.41 -4.55
N VAL A 490 -20.15 23.30 -5.06
CA VAL A 490 -19.80 23.15 -6.48
C VAL A 490 -20.96 22.59 -7.29
N LEU A 491 -21.79 21.68 -6.74
CA LEU A 491 -22.94 21.08 -7.41
C LEU A 491 -23.92 22.11 -7.98
N PRO A 492 -24.26 23.23 -7.30
CA PRO A 492 -25.22 24.20 -7.84
C PRO A 492 -24.66 25.07 -8.97
N ARG A 493 -23.37 24.98 -9.30
CA ARG A 493 -22.67 25.87 -10.26
C ARG A 493 -22.10 25.14 -11.48
N ILE A 494 -22.09 23.81 -11.46
CA ILE A 494 -21.95 22.95 -12.65
C ILE A 494 -23.36 22.74 -13.19
#